data_AF-A0A2S6RB96-F1
#
_entry.id   AF-A0A2S6RB96-F1
#
_cell.length_a   1.000
_cell.length_b   1.000
_cell.length_c   1.000
_cell.angle_alpha   90.00
_cell.angle_beta   90.00
_cell.angle_gamma   90.00
#
_symmetry.space_group_name_H-M   'P 1'
#
loop_
_entity.id
_entity.type
_entity.pdbx_description
1 polymer ?
#
loop_
_entity_poly.entity_id
_entity_poly.type
_entity_poly.pdbx_seq_one_letter_code
_entity_poly.pdbx_strand_id
1 'polypeptide(L)'
;ISIGEKLNIRMKLTIEKRIEGARNVGNHKTSTLQDYKNKRPLELNALIKSLIELGELTEVKTPTLNTIYRLAKFFSEKKGCPAG
;
A
#
# COMPACT_ATOMS: atom_id res chain seq x y z
N ILE A 1 13.66 -3.21 12.68
CA ILE A 1 13.56 -1.77 12.36
C ILE A 1 12.71 -1.62 11.11
N SER A 2 11.72 -0.73 11.16
CA SER A 2 10.86 -0.35 10.04
C SER A 2 11.40 0.86 9.27
N ILE A 3 10.84 1.14 8.09
CA ILE A 3 11.16 2.35 7.30
C ILE A 3 10.91 3.61 8.14
N GLY A 4 9.77 3.68 8.83
CA GLY A 4 9.42 4.84 9.66
C GLY A 4 10.42 5.11 10.79
N GLU A 5 10.91 4.04 11.43
CA GLU A 5 11.94 4.15 12.46
C GLU A 5 13.28 4.65 11.88
N LYS A 6 13.70 4.15 10.70
CA LYS A 6 14.91 4.67 10.00
C LYS A 6 14.80 6.15 9.65
N LEU A 7 13.58 6.63 9.42
CA LEU A 7 13.29 8.04 9.09
C LEU A 7 12.94 8.89 10.32
N ASN A 8 13.12 8.37 11.54
CA ASN A 8 12.77 9.06 12.79
C ASN A 8 11.30 9.52 12.86
N ILE A 9 10.39 8.80 12.20
CA ILE A 9 8.96 9.11 12.20
C ILE A 9 8.31 8.58 13.47
N ARG A 10 7.72 9.48 14.25
CA ARG A 10 6.95 9.09 15.43
C ARG A 10 5.59 8.52 15.03
N MET A 11 5.43 7.21 15.18
CA MET A 11 4.16 6.52 14.95
C MET A 11 3.18 6.81 16.10
N LYS A 12 2.05 7.46 15.79
CA LYS A 12 1.02 7.83 16.79
C LYS A 12 0.14 6.66 17.26
N LEU A 13 0.01 5.61 16.45
CA LEU A 13 -0.76 4.40 16.75
C LEU A 13 0.09 3.16 16.57
N THR A 14 -0.12 2.17 17.45
CA THR A 14 0.47 0.84 17.30
C THR A 14 -0.11 0.11 16.07
N ILE A 15 0.58 -0.94 15.63
CA ILE A 15 0.15 -1.74 14.48
C ILE A 15 -1.19 -2.41 14.79
N GLU A 16 -1.37 -2.93 16.00
CA GLU A 16 -2.59 -3.60 16.45
C GLU A 16 -3.79 -2.66 16.40
N LYS A 17 -3.64 -1.42 16.88
CA LYS A 17 -4.69 -0.40 16.80
C LYS A 17 -5.02 -0.01 15.35
N ARG A 18 -4.03 -0.02 14.45
CA ARG A 18 -4.28 0.24 13.01
C ARG A 18 -5.04 -0.90 12.36
N ILE A 19 -4.69 -2.15 12.67
CA ILE A 19 -5.40 -3.34 12.18
C ILE A 19 -6.85 -3.32 12.70
N GLU A 20 -7.05 -3.00 13.98
CA GLU A 20 -8.38 -2.92 14.56
C GLU A 20 -9.21 -1.78 13.96
N GLY A 21 -8.59 -0.61 13.75
CA GLY A 21 -9.21 0.49 13.02
C GLY A 21 -9.67 0.07 11.61
N ALA A 22 -8.84 -0.69 10.89
CA ALA A 22 -9.20 -1.21 9.57
C ALA A 22 -10.37 -2.20 9.59
N ARG A 23 -10.50 -3.03 10.64
CA ARG A 23 -11.67 -3.91 10.83
C ARG A 23 -12.94 -3.11 11.07
N ASN A 24 -12.86 -2.06 11.90
CA ASN A 24 -14.01 -1.24 12.28
C ASN A 24 -14.58 -0.39 11.13
N VAL A 25 -13.79 -0.16 10.07
CA VAL A 25 -14.28 0.46 8.82
C VAL A 25 -15.37 -0.40 8.13
N GLY A 26 -15.40 -1.71 8.40
CA GLY A 26 -16.47 -2.61 7.95
C GLY A 26 -16.57 -2.74 6.43
N ASN A 27 -17.80 -2.78 5.90
CA ASN A 27 -18.09 -2.99 4.47
C ASN A 27 -17.79 -1.79 3.56
N HIS A 28 -17.03 -0.81 4.04
CA HIS A 28 -16.65 0.35 3.25
C HIS A 28 -15.63 -0.04 2.17
N LYS A 29 -15.90 0.37 0.93
CA LYS A 29 -14.96 0.16 -0.19
C LYS A 29 -13.87 1.22 -0.12
N THR A 30 -12.62 0.82 -0.02
CA THR A 30 -11.47 1.74 -0.14
C THR A 30 -11.49 2.46 -1.49
N SER A 31 -10.90 3.65 -1.58
CA SER A 31 -10.79 4.41 -2.84
C SER A 31 -10.18 3.55 -3.95
N THR A 32 -9.07 2.85 -3.67
CA THR A 32 -8.42 1.93 -4.62
C THR A 32 -9.38 0.85 -5.14
N LEU A 33 -10.22 0.27 -4.28
CA LEU A 33 -11.19 -0.74 -4.71
C LEU A 33 -12.32 -0.14 -5.55
N GLN A 34 -12.72 1.10 -5.27
CA GLN A 34 -13.69 1.82 -6.08
C GLN A 34 -13.12 2.13 -7.47
N ASP A 35 -11.89 2.65 -7.55
CA ASP A 35 -11.21 2.92 -8.82
C ASP A 35 -11.02 1.64 -9.64
N TYR A 36 -10.62 0.55 -8.98
CA TYR A 36 -10.51 -0.76 -9.63
C TYR A 36 -11.83 -1.25 -10.23
N LYS A 37 -12.95 -1.08 -9.51
CA LYS A 37 -14.28 -1.44 -10.01
C LYS A 37 -14.72 -0.58 -11.18
N ASN A 38 -14.30 0.69 -11.19
CA ASN A 38 -14.67 1.68 -12.20
C ASN A 38 -13.65 1.81 -13.35
N LYS A 39 -12.65 0.93 -13.42
CA LYS A 39 -11.57 0.98 -14.44
C LYS A 39 -10.79 2.30 -14.47
N ARG A 40 -10.67 2.96 -13.32
CA ARG A 40 -9.90 4.20 -13.17
C ARG A 40 -8.43 3.89 -12.88
N PRO A 41 -7.51 4.84 -13.14
CA PRO A 41 -6.12 4.73 -12.72
C PRO A 41 -6.00 4.43 -11.23
N LEU A 42 -5.10 3.52 -10.86
CA LEU A 42 -4.80 3.18 -9.47
C LEU A 42 -3.52 3.87 -9.02
N GLU A 43 -3.49 4.34 -7.78
CA GLU A 43 -2.35 5.01 -7.16
C GLU A 43 -1.33 4.02 -6.56
N LEU A 44 -1.04 2.91 -7.26
CA LEU A 44 -0.19 1.85 -6.71
C LEU A 44 1.24 2.31 -6.46
N ASN A 45 1.81 3.16 -7.32
CA ASN A 45 3.15 3.67 -7.12
C ASN A 45 3.22 4.64 -5.95
N ALA A 46 2.26 5.56 -5.84
CA ALA A 46 2.21 6.52 -4.74
C ALA A 46 2.04 5.84 -3.38
N LEU A 47 1.24 4.77 -3.31
CA LEU A 47 0.92 4.10 -2.04
C LEU A 47 1.90 2.97 -1.66
N ILE A 48 2.37 2.18 -2.62
CA ILE A 48 3.13 0.95 -2.35
C ILE A 48 4.56 1.02 -2.91
N LYS A 49 4.74 1.41 -4.18
CA LYS A 49 6.08 1.48 -4.78
C LYS A 49 6.97 2.49 -4.06
N SER A 50 6.42 3.63 -3.66
CA SER A 50 7.11 4.64 -2.85
C SER A 50 7.69 4.05 -1.56
N LEU A 51 6.96 3.16 -0.88
CA LEU A 51 7.45 2.48 0.32
C LEU A 51 8.51 1.41 0.00
N ILE A 52 8.44 0.77 -1.17
CA ILE A 52 9.49 -0.15 -1.62
C ILE A 52 10.78 0.65 -1.86
N GLU A 53 10.72 1.76 -2.59
CA GLU A 53 11.84 2.66 -2.87
C GLU A 53 12.42 3.26 -1.57
N LEU A 54 11.57 3.66 -0.62
CA LEU A 54 12.04 4.06 0.71
C LEU A 54 12.69 2.91 1.48
N GLY A 55 12.23 1.67 1.30
CA GLY A 55 12.89 0.48 1.83
C GLY A 55 14.31 0.31 1.30
N GLU A 56 14.52 0.55 0.00
CA GLU A 56 15.86 0.51 -0.62
C GLU A 56 16.76 1.62 -0.05
N LEU A 57 16.27 2.86 0.00
CA LEU A 57 17.03 4.01 0.54
C LEU A 57 17.37 3.88 2.03
N THR A 58 16.54 3.18 2.80
CA THR A 58 16.74 3.00 4.25
C THR A 58 17.34 1.65 4.63
N GLU A 59 17.70 0.83 3.63
CA GLU A 59 18.20 -0.53 3.78
C GLU A 59 17.24 -1.46 4.56
N VAL A 60 15.94 -1.21 4.47
CA VAL A 60 14.88 -2.03 5.07
C VAL A 60 14.26 -2.90 3.99
N LYS A 61 14.44 -4.23 4.11
CA LYS A 61 13.83 -5.19 3.18
C LYS A 61 12.30 -5.15 3.26
N THR A 62 11.65 -5.06 2.09
CA THR A 62 10.18 -4.97 1.95
C THR A 62 9.58 -6.11 1.10
N PRO A 63 9.91 -7.40 1.34
CA PRO A 63 9.49 -8.50 0.47
C PRO A 63 7.95 -8.61 0.34
N THR A 64 7.22 -8.37 1.43
CA THR A 64 5.76 -8.39 1.41
C THR A 64 5.18 -7.28 0.54
N LEU A 65 5.72 -6.05 0.62
CA LEU A 65 5.26 -4.95 -0.23
C LEU A 65 5.55 -5.22 -1.70
N ASN A 66 6.71 -5.82 -2.02
CA ASN A 66 7.06 -6.24 -3.37
C ASN A 66 6.04 -7.22 -3.96
N THR A 67 5.65 -8.24 -3.18
CA THR A 67 4.63 -9.21 -3.59
C THR A 67 3.28 -8.54 -3.81
N ILE A 68 2.82 -7.72 -2.85
CA ILE A 68 1.52 -7.03 -2.95
C ILE A 68 1.49 -6.07 -4.13
N TYR A 69 2.54 -5.28 -4.35
CA TYR A 69 2.65 -4.36 -5.47
C TYR A 69 2.54 -5.11 -6.81
N ARG A 70 3.31 -6.19 -6.99
CA ARG A 70 3.30 -6.99 -8.22
C ARG A 70 1.95 -7.62 -8.49
N LEU A 71 1.30 -8.18 -7.47
CA LEU A 71 -0.04 -8.76 -7.60
C LEU A 71 -1.08 -7.68 -7.93
N ALA A 72 -1.09 -6.57 -7.19
CA ALA A 72 -2.03 -5.47 -7.42
C ALA A 72 -1.88 -4.89 -8.83
N LYS A 73 -0.64 -4.69 -9.28
CA LYS A 73 -0.33 -4.23 -10.63
C LYS A 73 -0.83 -5.20 -11.70
N PHE A 74 -0.58 -6.50 -11.52
CA PHE A 74 -1.09 -7.53 -12.44
C PHE A 74 -2.62 -7.49 -12.55
N PHE A 75 -3.34 -7.41 -11.43
CA PHE A 75 -4.81 -7.30 -11.45
C PHE A 75 -5.28 -6.00 -12.10
N SER A 76 -4.62 -4.87 -11.82
CA SER A 76 -4.90 -3.57 -12.45
C SER A 76 -4.84 -3.66 -13.96
N GLU A 77 -3.74 -4.19 -14.50
CA GLU A 77 -3.51 -4.37 -15.94
C GLU A 77 -4.56 -5.30 -16.56
N LYS A 78 -4.85 -6.44 -15.91
CA LYS A 78 -5.88 -7.38 -16.37
C LYS A 78 -7.29 -6.77 -16.39
N LYS A 79 -7.57 -5.80 -15.53
CA LYS A 79 -8.85 -5.10 -15.46
C LYS A 79 -8.96 -3.93 -16.47
N GLY A 80 -7.84 -3.48 -17.01
CA GLY A 80 -7.75 -2.28 -17.83
C GLY A 80 -7.62 -0.98 -17.02
N CYS A 81 -7.15 -1.08 -15.78
CA CYS A 81 -6.83 0.07 -14.93
C CYS A 81 -5.33 0.42 -15.10
N PRO A 82 -4.97 1.65 -15.47
CA PRO A 82 -3.57 2.09 -15.44
C PRO A 82 -3.02 2.00 -14.01
N ALA A 83 -1.94 1.24 -13.81
CA ALA A 83 -1.21 1.17 -12.55
C ALA A 83 -0.12 2.26 -12.57
N GLY A 84 -0.51 3.47 -12.16
CA GLY A 84 0.37 4.63 -12.08
C GLY A 84 1.31 4.57 -10.91
#